data_AF-A0A259JWN4-F1
#
_entry.id   AF-A0A259JWN4-F1
#
_cell.length_a   1.000
_cell.length_b   1.000
_cell.length_c   1.000
_cell.angle_alpha   90.00
_cell.angle_beta   90.00
_cell.angle_gamma   90.00
#
_symmetry.space_group_name_H-M   'P 1'
#
loop_
_entity.id
_entity.type
_entity.pdbx_description
1 polymer ?
#
loop_
_entity_poly.entity_id
_entity_poly.type
_entity_poly.pdbx_seq_one_letter_code
_entity_poly.pdbx_strand_id
1 'polypeptide(L)'
;QRLVRMHEIGSLHAIPMRNARSGKVALSVPARRIIADDGAVIERRRLLRPLKSANWTLEALSESHWEEIGVTAFTSAWRVEEEEAAKSPVTERVHLATGLLLPVWKRLPGDHVRVTRLVAEDGQSIIGREVLDIDLAAIAETFGLSGVTGPAPDQIGELVIASGKPLGLASHDALTVKRSLVGGEQRLELTGFSPDRLDWYKNKGCFTEIIRYRTRLFVPVSRASSVLPALAA
;
A
#
# COMPACT_ATOMS: atom_id res chain seq x y z
N GLN A 1 -7.38 -11.42 22.43
CA GLN A 1 -6.31 -12.15 23.16
C GLN A 1 -4.92 -11.51 23.04
N ARG A 2 -4.46 -11.09 21.85
CA ARG A 2 -3.15 -10.44 21.65
C ARG A 2 -2.93 -9.21 22.54
N LEU A 3 -3.96 -8.36 22.65
CA LEU A 3 -3.91 -7.14 23.47
C LEU A 3 -3.54 -7.43 24.94
N VAL A 4 -4.14 -8.47 25.51
CA VAL A 4 -3.90 -8.92 26.90
C VAL A 4 -2.51 -9.53 27.08
N ARG A 5 -1.98 -10.23 26.06
CA ARG A 5 -0.61 -10.77 26.12
C ARG A 5 0.46 -9.67 26.08
N MET A 6 0.17 -8.56 25.40
CA MET A 6 1.15 -7.49 25.17
C MET A 6 1.07 -6.39 26.23
N HIS A 7 -0.08 -6.22 26.88
CA HIS A 7 -0.33 -5.10 27.78
C HIS A 7 -1.07 -5.57 29.02
N GLU A 8 -0.61 -5.09 30.18
CA GLU A 8 -1.32 -5.20 31.44
C GLU A 8 -2.47 -4.18 31.47
N ILE A 9 -3.62 -4.54 30.89
CA ILE A 9 -4.78 -3.66 30.71
C ILE A 9 -5.30 -3.19 32.08
N GLY A 10 -5.46 -1.88 32.25
CA GLY A 10 -5.83 -1.26 33.52
C GLY A 10 -4.64 -0.75 34.33
N SER A 11 -3.40 -0.98 33.87
CA SER A 11 -2.21 -0.33 34.41
C SER A 11 -2.05 1.11 33.87
N LEU A 12 -1.19 1.90 34.51
CA LEU A 12 -0.78 3.23 34.04
C LEU A 12 -0.19 3.21 32.60
N HIS A 13 0.34 2.05 32.19
CA HIS A 13 0.94 1.84 30.88
C HIS A 13 -0.05 1.29 29.84
N ALA A 14 -1.30 1.01 30.22
CA ALA A 14 -2.33 0.50 29.32
C ALA A 14 -3.73 0.88 29.82
N ILE A 15 -4.11 2.12 29.53
CA ILE A 15 -5.34 2.75 30.04
C ILE A 15 -6.48 2.46 29.06
N PRO A 16 -7.55 1.75 29.47
CA PRO A 16 -8.71 1.54 28.63
C PRO A 16 -9.50 2.84 28.47
N MET A 17 -9.85 3.21 27.24
CA MET A 17 -10.55 4.45 26.96
C MET A 17 -11.77 4.24 26.06
N ARG A 18 -12.75 5.13 26.17
CA ARG A 18 -13.91 5.25 25.30
C ARG A 18 -14.05 6.69 24.83
N ASN A 19 -14.35 6.86 23.55
CA ASN A 19 -14.66 8.17 22.99
C ASN A 19 -16.13 8.51 23.26
N ALA A 20 -16.41 9.52 24.08
CA ALA A 20 -17.76 9.90 24.48
C ALA A 20 -18.68 10.27 23.29
N ARG A 21 -18.09 10.86 22.23
CA ARG A 21 -18.85 11.28 21.03
C ARG A 21 -19.17 10.13 20.08
N SER A 22 -18.18 9.29 19.77
CA SER A 22 -18.32 8.21 18.77
C SER A 22 -18.68 6.85 19.38
N GLY A 23 -18.62 6.72 20.70
CA GLY A 23 -18.81 5.48 21.43
C GLY A 23 -17.68 4.45 21.26
N LYS A 24 -16.68 4.73 20.42
CA LYS A 24 -15.59 3.81 20.10
C LYS A 24 -14.64 3.60 21.27
N VAL A 25 -14.00 2.43 21.33
CA VAL A 25 -13.02 2.11 22.37
C VAL A 25 -11.59 2.04 21.84
N ALA A 26 -10.62 2.33 22.71
CA ALA A 26 -9.20 2.23 22.43
C ALA A 26 -8.41 1.89 23.70
N LEU A 27 -7.30 1.16 23.55
CA LEU A 27 -6.31 1.01 24.61
C LEU A 27 -5.22 2.05 24.42
N SER A 28 -5.03 2.91 25.43
CA SER A 28 -4.02 3.95 25.42
C SER A 28 -2.73 3.45 26.05
N VAL A 29 -1.66 3.36 25.27
CA VAL A 29 -0.33 2.90 25.71
C VAL A 29 0.72 4.00 25.52
N PRO A 30 1.83 4.03 26.27
CA PRO A 30 2.92 4.97 26.04
C PRO A 30 3.45 4.91 24.60
N ALA A 31 3.74 6.06 24.02
CA ALA A 31 4.41 6.17 22.72
C ALA A 31 5.76 6.87 22.85
N ARG A 32 6.62 6.73 21.84
CA ARG A 32 7.91 7.41 21.82
C ARG A 32 7.70 8.93 21.85
N ARG A 33 8.37 9.60 22.79
CA ARG A 33 8.46 11.06 22.86
C ARG A 33 9.07 11.66 21.60
N ILE A 34 8.65 12.86 21.23
CA ILE A 34 9.27 13.65 20.17
C ILE A 34 9.81 14.95 20.74
N ILE A 35 10.82 15.52 20.10
CA ILE A 35 11.38 16.82 20.45
C ILE A 35 10.88 17.78 19.37
N ALA A 36 10.21 18.86 19.79
CA ALA A 36 9.75 19.91 18.90
C ALA A 36 10.94 20.81 18.46
N ASP A 37 10.71 21.63 17.45
CA ASP A 37 11.75 22.51 16.88
C ASP A 37 12.28 23.53 17.90
N ASP A 38 11.49 23.87 18.93
CA ASP A 38 11.85 24.73 20.06
C ASP A 38 12.59 24.00 21.19
N GLY A 39 12.85 22.69 21.03
CA GLY A 39 13.50 21.84 22.02
C GLY A 39 12.56 21.26 23.09
N ALA A 40 11.26 21.56 23.06
CA ALA A 40 10.31 21.01 24.02
C ALA A 40 10.12 19.50 23.81
N VAL A 41 10.05 18.75 24.92
CA VAL A 41 9.76 17.31 24.89
C VAL A 41 8.25 17.11 24.89
N ILE A 42 7.73 16.56 23.79
CA ILE A 42 6.31 16.25 23.65
C ILE A 42 6.06 14.79 24.04
N GLU A 43 5.32 14.62 25.13
CA GLU A 43 4.82 13.31 25.58
C GLU A 43 3.64 12.84 24.73
N ARG A 44 3.60 11.54 24.47
CA ARG A 44 2.66 10.94 23.54
C ARG A 44 2.13 9.61 24.04
N ARG A 45 0.89 9.32 23.67
CA ARG A 45 0.27 8.00 23.82
C ARG A 45 -0.21 7.48 22.49
N ARG A 46 -0.19 6.17 22.32
CA ARG A 46 -0.75 5.48 21.17
C ARG A 46 -2.09 4.88 21.56
N LEU A 47 -3.15 5.29 20.87
CA LEU A 47 -4.46 4.67 20.97
C LEU A 47 -4.49 3.47 20.02
N LEU A 48 -4.54 2.27 20.59
CA LEU A 48 -4.71 1.01 19.87
C LEU A 48 -6.20 0.71 19.77
N ARG A 49 -6.67 0.39 18.57
CA ARG A 49 -8.03 -0.09 18.26
C ARG A 49 -7.92 -1.38 17.44
N PRO A 50 -8.99 -2.19 17.31
CA PRO A 50 -8.91 -3.47 16.60
C PRO A 50 -8.28 -3.37 15.20
N LEU A 51 -8.69 -2.38 14.41
CA LEU A 51 -8.22 -2.19 13.02
C LEU A 51 -7.30 -0.99 12.82
N LYS A 52 -7.13 -0.13 13.82
CA LYS A 52 -6.45 1.16 13.66
C LYS A 52 -5.60 1.47 14.87
N SER A 53 -4.54 2.23 14.67
CA SER A 53 -3.81 2.83 15.78
C SER A 53 -3.33 4.21 15.40
N ALA A 54 -3.36 5.13 16.36
CA ALA A 54 -2.96 6.52 16.15
C ALA A 54 -2.15 7.01 17.34
N ASN A 55 -1.13 7.82 17.08
CA ASN A 55 -0.36 8.48 18.12
C ASN A 55 -0.96 9.86 18.40
N TRP A 56 -1.15 10.17 19.67
CA TRP A 56 -1.70 11.42 20.18
C TRP A 56 -0.66 12.08 21.09
N THR A 57 -0.55 13.41 21.05
CA THR A 57 0.11 14.15 22.13
C THR A 57 -0.77 14.08 23.37
N LEU A 58 -0.19 14.20 24.56
CA LEU A 58 -0.99 14.21 25.79
C LEU A 58 -1.99 15.37 25.82
N GLU A 59 -1.56 16.55 25.36
CA GLU A 59 -2.42 17.74 25.23
C GLU A 59 -3.62 17.46 24.32
N ALA A 60 -3.40 17.02 23.07
CA ALA A 60 -4.48 16.73 22.14
C ALA A 60 -5.39 15.60 22.63
N LEU A 61 -4.84 14.62 23.37
CA LEU A 61 -5.65 13.57 23.98
C LEU A 61 -6.53 14.12 25.11
N SER A 62 -6.01 15.04 25.93
CA SER A 62 -6.74 15.67 27.03
C SER A 62 -7.87 16.59 26.56
N GLU A 63 -7.70 17.23 25.40
CA GLU A 63 -8.72 18.06 24.76
C GLU A 63 -9.74 17.25 23.93
N SER A 64 -9.50 15.95 23.78
CA SER A 64 -10.36 15.07 23.00
C SER A 64 -11.53 14.53 23.83
N HIS A 65 -12.46 13.85 23.16
CA HIS A 65 -13.55 13.13 23.82
C HIS A 65 -13.16 11.74 24.35
N TRP A 66 -11.88 11.40 24.44
CA TRP A 66 -11.43 10.12 24.96
C TRP A 66 -11.38 10.16 26.49
N GLU A 67 -12.18 9.31 27.12
CA GLU A 67 -12.32 9.20 28.57
C GLU A 67 -11.89 7.81 29.04
N GLU A 68 -11.27 7.73 30.20
CA GLU A 68 -10.90 6.45 30.82
C GLU A 68 -12.15 5.67 31.23
N ILE A 69 -12.13 4.36 30.99
CA ILE A 69 -13.22 3.45 31.37
C ILE A 69 -12.67 2.18 32.04
N GLY A 70 -13.51 1.53 32.83
CA GLY A 70 -13.15 0.27 33.49
C GLY A 70 -12.85 -0.86 32.50
N VAL A 71 -11.95 -1.75 32.91
CA VAL A 71 -11.48 -2.90 32.09
C VAL A 71 -12.62 -3.77 31.58
N THR A 72 -13.65 -4.02 32.40
CA THR A 72 -14.81 -4.84 32.03
C THR A 72 -15.63 -4.21 30.90
N ALA A 73 -15.95 -2.91 31.02
CA ALA A 73 -16.69 -2.17 30.00
C ALA A 73 -15.89 -2.09 28.69
N PHE A 74 -14.58 -1.84 28.81
CA PHE A 74 -13.68 -1.83 27.66
C PHE A 74 -13.63 -3.18 26.95
N THR A 75 -13.45 -4.27 27.70
CA THR A 75 -13.34 -5.61 27.13
C THR A 75 -14.61 -6.00 26.38
N SER A 76 -15.79 -5.69 26.92
CA SER A 76 -17.06 -5.93 26.25
C SER A 76 -17.18 -5.13 24.95
N ALA A 77 -16.95 -3.82 25.00
CA ALA A 77 -17.05 -2.97 23.82
C ALA A 77 -15.98 -3.29 22.75
N TRP A 78 -14.78 -3.69 23.17
CA TRP A 78 -13.71 -4.11 22.26
C TRP A 78 -14.10 -5.36 21.48
N ARG A 79 -14.68 -6.37 22.15
CA ARG A 79 -15.18 -7.59 21.50
C ARG A 79 -16.27 -7.28 20.47
N VAL A 80 -17.18 -6.36 20.78
CA VAL A 80 -18.20 -5.92 19.82
C VAL A 80 -17.56 -5.29 18.58
N GLU A 81 -16.53 -4.46 18.73
CA GLU A 81 -15.80 -3.90 17.58
C GLU A 81 -15.00 -4.97 16.80
N GLU A 82 -14.41 -5.96 17.48
CA GLU A 82 -13.72 -7.08 16.83
C GLU A 82 -14.69 -7.97 16.04
N GLU A 83 -15.84 -8.32 16.63
CA GLU A 83 -16.88 -9.12 15.97
C GLU A 83 -17.47 -8.41 14.76
N GLU A 84 -17.69 -7.10 14.85
CA GLU A 84 -18.16 -6.31 13.71
C GLU A 84 -17.11 -6.24 12.61
N ALA A 85 -15.84 -6.04 12.96
CA ALA A 85 -14.74 -6.04 11.99
C ALA A 85 -14.61 -7.39 11.27
N ALA A 86 -14.80 -8.50 11.99
CA ALA A 86 -14.72 -9.84 11.43
C ALA A 86 -15.81 -10.14 10.37
N LYS A 87 -16.93 -9.39 10.35
CA LYS A 87 -17.99 -9.55 9.34
C LYS A 87 -17.60 -9.01 7.96
N SER A 88 -16.56 -8.18 7.86
CA SER A 88 -16.14 -7.55 6.61
C SER A 88 -14.63 -7.70 6.40
N PRO A 89 -14.14 -8.93 6.15
CA PRO A 89 -12.73 -9.17 5.88
C PRO A 89 -12.33 -8.49 4.57
N VAL A 90 -11.17 -7.83 4.58
CA VAL A 90 -10.54 -7.29 3.38
C VAL A 90 -9.40 -8.23 2.98
N THR A 91 -9.38 -8.62 1.71
CA THR A 91 -8.29 -9.41 1.15
C THR A 91 -7.35 -8.47 0.40
N GLU A 92 -6.13 -8.35 0.90
CA GLU A 92 -5.06 -7.61 0.24
C GLU A 92 -3.91 -8.57 -0.10
N ARG A 93 -3.28 -8.35 -1.25
CA ARG A 93 -2.03 -9.03 -1.61
C ARG A 93 -0.88 -8.11 -1.26
N VAL A 94 0.10 -8.64 -0.54
CA VAL A 94 1.36 -7.95 -0.22
C VAL A 94 2.53 -8.81 -0.64
N HIS A 95 3.54 -8.19 -1.24
CA HIS A 95 4.78 -8.87 -1.61
C HIS A 95 5.86 -8.51 -0.59
N LEU A 96 6.49 -9.53 -0.01
CA LEU A 96 7.54 -9.37 0.99
C LEU A 96 8.84 -10.03 0.53
N ALA A 97 9.92 -9.26 0.50
CA ALA A 97 11.27 -9.81 0.50
C ALA A 97 11.60 -10.26 1.93
N THR A 98 11.85 -11.55 2.13
CA THR A 98 12.13 -12.17 3.42
C THR A 98 13.55 -12.78 3.45
N GLY A 99 14.00 -13.24 4.63
CA GLY A 99 15.35 -13.80 4.81
C GLY A 99 16.42 -12.75 5.10
N LEU A 100 17.65 -12.99 4.63
CA LEU A 100 18.78 -12.08 4.87
C LEU A 100 18.71 -10.85 3.95
N LEU A 101 18.11 -9.77 4.45
CA LEU A 101 17.89 -8.55 3.65
C LEU A 101 19.10 -7.62 3.56
N LEU A 102 19.92 -7.52 4.61
CA LEU A 102 21.04 -6.57 4.64
C LEU A 102 22.03 -6.76 3.48
N PRO A 103 22.42 -7.99 3.10
CA PRO A 103 23.34 -8.21 1.98
C PRO A 103 22.79 -7.75 0.62
N VAL A 104 21.46 -7.75 0.45
CA VAL A 104 20.79 -7.44 -0.82
C VAL A 104 20.08 -6.09 -0.80
N TRP A 105 20.20 -5.33 0.28
CA TRP A 105 19.43 -4.11 0.53
C TRP A 105 19.53 -3.08 -0.60
N LYS A 106 20.74 -2.88 -1.12
CA LYS A 106 21.03 -1.94 -2.22
C LYS A 106 20.50 -2.39 -3.58
N ARG A 107 20.13 -3.67 -3.73
CA ARG A 107 19.62 -4.25 -4.98
C ARG A 107 18.08 -4.24 -5.05
N LEU A 108 17.42 -3.88 -3.96
CA LEU A 108 15.97 -3.70 -3.92
C LEU A 108 15.64 -2.22 -4.22
N PRO A 109 14.53 -1.92 -4.92
CA PRO A 109 14.17 -0.55 -5.35
C PRO A 109 14.12 0.45 -4.19
N GLY A 110 14.54 1.70 -4.37
CA GLY A 110 14.68 2.66 -3.25
C GLY A 110 13.39 3.36 -2.82
N ASP A 111 12.35 3.33 -3.64
CA ASP A 111 11.21 4.26 -3.54
C ASP A 111 10.24 3.92 -2.40
N HIS A 112 10.12 2.64 -2.04
CA HIS A 112 9.27 2.16 -0.95
C HIS A 112 10.07 1.29 0.02
N VAL A 113 10.42 1.85 1.18
CA VAL A 113 11.20 1.17 2.22
C VAL A 113 10.35 1.02 3.48
N ARG A 114 9.62 -0.10 3.55
CA ARG A 114 8.82 -0.47 4.72
C ARG A 114 9.09 -1.91 5.12
N VAL A 115 9.35 -2.15 6.40
CA VAL A 115 9.50 -3.50 6.97
C VAL A 115 8.25 -3.80 7.79
N THR A 116 7.57 -4.88 7.42
CA THR A 116 6.31 -5.28 8.03
C THR A 116 6.44 -6.69 8.59
N ARG A 117 5.80 -6.91 9.74
CA ARG A 117 5.60 -8.21 10.34
C ARG A 117 4.14 -8.62 10.19
N LEU A 118 3.90 -9.68 9.43
CA LEU A 118 2.62 -10.36 9.36
C LEU A 118 2.58 -11.43 10.45
N VAL A 119 1.42 -11.60 11.08
CA VAL A 119 1.16 -12.63 12.08
C VAL A 119 -0.16 -13.28 11.70
N ALA A 120 -0.12 -14.56 11.35
CA ALA A 120 -1.29 -15.35 11.05
C ALA A 120 -2.01 -15.77 12.33
N GLU A 121 -3.25 -16.23 12.20
CA GLU A 121 -4.08 -16.65 13.32
C GLU A 121 -3.48 -17.84 14.09
N ASP A 122 -2.80 -18.74 13.37
CA ASP A 122 -2.07 -19.89 13.93
C ASP A 122 -0.79 -19.50 14.69
N GLY A 123 -0.48 -18.20 14.76
CA GLY A 123 0.70 -17.66 15.45
C GLY A 123 1.97 -17.65 14.60
N GLN A 124 1.95 -18.15 13.36
CA GLN A 124 3.08 -18.01 12.46
C GLN A 124 3.33 -16.53 12.16
N SER A 125 4.60 -16.13 12.11
CA SER A 125 4.97 -14.75 11.81
C SER A 125 5.99 -14.69 10.71
N ILE A 126 5.72 -13.84 9.72
CA ILE A 126 6.63 -13.52 8.64
C ILE A 126 7.05 -12.07 8.82
N ILE A 127 8.35 -11.80 8.79
CA ILE A 127 8.90 -10.45 8.73
C ILE A 127 9.61 -10.28 7.39
N GLY A 128 9.36 -9.16 6.73
CA GLY A 128 9.98 -8.87 5.45
C GLY A 128 9.87 -7.41 5.09
N ARG A 129 10.63 -7.03 4.07
CA ARG A 129 10.53 -5.73 3.44
C ARG A 129 9.43 -5.79 2.37
N GLU A 130 8.50 -4.84 2.42
CA GLU A 130 7.47 -4.67 1.40
C GLU A 130 8.08 -4.33 0.04
N VAL A 131 7.54 -4.97 -0.99
CA VAL A 131 7.84 -4.77 -2.40
C VAL A 131 6.54 -4.34 -3.09
N LEU A 132 6.61 -3.30 -3.90
CA LEU A 132 5.45 -2.84 -4.68
C LEU A 132 5.27 -3.71 -5.93
N ASP A 133 4.03 -3.85 -6.38
CA ASP A 133 3.70 -4.65 -7.57
C ASP A 133 4.46 -4.17 -8.81
N ILE A 134 4.60 -2.84 -8.97
CA ILE A 134 5.36 -2.19 -10.05
C ILE A 134 6.85 -2.62 -10.09
N ASP A 135 7.38 -3.11 -8.97
CA ASP A 135 8.79 -3.48 -8.83
C ASP A 135 9.07 -4.97 -9.06
N LEU A 136 8.03 -5.80 -9.10
CA LEU A 136 8.18 -7.26 -9.12
C LEU A 136 8.97 -7.76 -10.31
N ALA A 137 8.70 -7.25 -11.50
CA ALA A 137 9.42 -7.65 -12.72
C ALA A 137 10.92 -7.33 -12.63
N ALA A 138 11.26 -6.11 -12.20
CA ALA A 138 12.65 -5.68 -12.05
C ALA A 138 13.39 -6.46 -10.96
N ILE A 139 12.70 -6.80 -9.86
CA ILE A 139 13.26 -7.64 -8.80
C ILE A 139 13.48 -9.07 -9.30
N ALA A 140 12.50 -9.65 -10.01
CA ALA A 140 12.63 -10.99 -10.58
C ALA A 140 13.85 -11.08 -11.50
N GLU A 141 14.04 -10.10 -12.39
CA GLU A 141 15.23 -10.00 -13.24
C GLU A 141 16.51 -9.83 -12.42
N THR A 142 16.55 -8.88 -11.48
CA THR A 142 17.72 -8.56 -10.67
C THR A 142 18.22 -9.77 -9.87
N PHE A 143 17.32 -10.65 -9.43
CA PHE A 143 17.64 -11.81 -8.61
C PHE A 143 17.54 -13.15 -9.35
N GLY A 144 17.21 -13.15 -10.65
CA GLY A 144 17.04 -14.36 -11.44
C GLY A 144 15.92 -15.27 -10.93
N LEU A 145 14.84 -14.68 -10.42
CA LEU A 145 13.72 -15.43 -9.84
C LEU A 145 12.82 -15.99 -10.93
N SER A 146 12.63 -17.30 -10.93
CA SER A 146 11.63 -17.98 -11.75
C SER A 146 10.27 -17.97 -11.05
N GLY A 147 9.19 -17.76 -11.82
CA GLY A 147 7.81 -17.78 -11.31
C GLY A 147 7.32 -16.47 -10.66
N VAL A 148 8.19 -15.46 -10.51
CA VAL A 148 7.77 -14.10 -10.12
C VAL A 148 7.53 -13.30 -11.39
N THR A 149 6.27 -13.06 -11.74
CA THR A 149 5.92 -12.19 -12.85
C THR A 149 5.58 -10.79 -12.34
N GLY A 150 5.73 -9.80 -13.22
CA GLY A 150 5.22 -8.46 -12.98
C GLY A 150 3.69 -8.43 -12.82
N PRO A 151 3.12 -7.23 -12.63
CA PRO A 151 1.68 -7.07 -12.51
C PRO A 151 0.97 -7.57 -13.77
N ALA A 152 -0.26 -8.06 -13.59
CA ALA A 152 -1.06 -8.54 -14.72
C ALA A 152 -1.37 -7.39 -15.69
N PRO A 153 -1.53 -7.65 -17.00
CA PRO A 153 -1.71 -6.59 -18.00
C PRO A 153 -2.84 -5.60 -17.69
N ASP A 154 -3.93 -6.05 -17.05
CA ASP A 154 -5.07 -5.24 -16.63
C ASP A 154 -4.73 -4.25 -15.51
N GLN A 155 -3.71 -4.54 -14.70
CA GLN A 155 -3.25 -3.71 -13.58
C GLN A 155 -2.16 -2.71 -13.98
N ILE A 156 -1.45 -2.95 -15.08
CA ILE A 156 -0.30 -2.13 -15.53
C ILE A 156 -0.70 -0.66 -15.68
N GLY A 157 -1.86 -0.38 -16.28
CA GLY A 157 -2.30 0.99 -16.54
C GLY A 157 -2.44 1.83 -15.27
N GLU A 158 -3.11 1.28 -14.24
CA GLU A 158 -3.30 1.95 -12.95
C GLU A 158 -1.96 2.18 -12.25
N LEU A 159 -1.11 1.14 -12.19
CA LEU A 159 0.19 1.21 -11.54
C LEU A 159 1.12 2.24 -12.20
N VAL A 160 1.17 2.28 -13.54
CA VAL A 160 1.97 3.25 -14.31
C VAL A 160 1.44 4.68 -14.10
N ILE A 161 0.11 4.87 -14.06
CA ILE A 161 -0.48 6.19 -13.79
C ILE A 161 -0.18 6.64 -12.36
N ALA A 162 -0.27 5.77 -11.36
CA ALA A 162 -0.04 6.13 -9.96
C ALA A 162 1.45 6.40 -9.68
N SER A 163 2.33 5.47 -10.06
CA SER A 163 3.77 5.54 -9.77
C SER A 163 4.55 6.45 -10.73
N GLY A 164 4.09 6.58 -11.98
CA GLY A 164 4.87 7.20 -13.06
C GLY A 164 6.01 6.34 -13.59
N LYS A 165 6.25 5.16 -13.01
CA LYS A 165 7.31 4.24 -13.44
C LYS A 165 6.84 3.45 -14.66
N PRO A 166 7.65 3.36 -15.73
CA PRO A 166 7.28 2.59 -16.91
C PRO A 166 7.32 1.08 -16.64
N LEU A 167 6.45 0.33 -17.30
CA LEU A 167 6.42 -1.14 -17.26
C LEU A 167 6.46 -1.74 -18.66
N GLY A 168 7.17 -2.86 -18.79
CA GLY A 168 7.10 -3.69 -19.98
C GLY A 168 5.73 -4.36 -20.11
N LEU A 169 5.27 -4.52 -21.34
CA LEU A 169 4.09 -5.31 -21.69
C LEU A 169 4.53 -6.33 -22.74
N ALA A 170 4.47 -7.61 -22.38
CA ALA A 170 4.67 -8.67 -23.35
C ALA A 170 3.52 -8.64 -24.35
N SER A 171 3.84 -8.43 -25.63
CA SER A 171 2.92 -8.39 -26.75
C SER A 171 3.66 -8.91 -27.99
N HIS A 172 3.08 -8.75 -29.18
CA HIS A 172 3.78 -9.03 -30.44
C HIS A 172 5.07 -8.21 -30.60
N ASP A 173 5.04 -6.98 -30.09
CA ASP A 173 6.22 -6.11 -30.01
C ASP A 173 6.68 -5.99 -28.54
N ALA A 174 7.94 -5.64 -28.32
CA ALA A 174 8.49 -5.37 -26.99
C ALA A 174 8.00 -4.01 -26.47
N LEU A 175 6.75 -3.98 -26.02
CA LEU A 175 6.10 -2.73 -25.62
C LEU A 175 6.55 -2.27 -24.24
N THR A 176 6.64 -0.96 -24.09
CA THR A 176 6.72 -0.30 -22.77
C THR A 176 5.54 0.63 -22.62
N VAL A 177 4.79 0.45 -21.53
CA VAL A 177 3.72 1.33 -21.09
C VAL A 177 4.32 2.37 -20.16
N LYS A 178 4.13 3.65 -20.48
CA LYS A 178 4.62 4.76 -19.64
C LYS A 178 3.58 5.85 -19.47
N ARG A 179 3.72 6.62 -18.39
CA ARG A 179 2.92 7.83 -18.15
C ARG A 179 3.54 9.00 -18.90
N SER A 180 2.73 9.69 -19.70
CA SER A 180 3.12 10.85 -20.50
C SER A 180 2.18 12.01 -20.28
N LEU A 181 2.72 13.22 -20.10
CA LEU A 181 1.95 14.45 -20.04
C LEU A 181 1.78 15.02 -21.45
N VAL A 182 0.55 15.09 -21.94
CA VAL A 182 0.20 15.64 -23.25
C VAL A 182 -0.95 16.63 -23.08
N GLY A 183 -0.74 17.88 -23.49
CA GLY A 183 -1.79 18.90 -23.39
C GLY A 183 -2.31 19.16 -21.96
N GLY A 184 -1.49 18.92 -20.93
CA GLY A 184 -1.89 19.05 -19.53
C GLY A 184 -2.56 17.80 -18.93
N GLU A 185 -2.76 16.75 -19.73
CA GLU A 185 -3.41 15.51 -19.31
C GLU A 185 -2.38 14.37 -19.15
N GLN A 186 -2.50 13.59 -18.08
CA GLN A 186 -1.71 12.36 -17.89
C GLN A 186 -2.30 11.22 -18.72
N ARG A 187 -1.49 10.65 -19.60
CA ARG A 187 -1.90 9.58 -20.53
C ARG A 187 -0.99 8.37 -20.42
N LEU A 188 -1.53 7.22 -20.82
CA LEU A 188 -0.77 5.99 -21.03
C LEU A 188 -0.26 5.96 -22.47
N GLU A 189 1.04 6.00 -22.64
CA GLU A 189 1.71 5.89 -23.94
C GLU A 189 2.37 4.52 -24.09
N LEU A 190 2.23 3.93 -25.27
CA LEU A 190 2.94 2.73 -25.68
C LEU A 190 4.15 3.13 -26.53
N THR A 191 5.33 2.66 -26.13
CA THR A 191 6.57 2.77 -26.92
C THR A 191 7.09 1.40 -27.29
N GLY A 192 7.91 1.31 -28.35
CA GLY A 192 8.44 0.03 -28.85
C GLY A 192 7.50 -0.70 -29.82
N PHE A 193 6.37 -0.10 -30.19
CA PHE A 193 5.47 -0.64 -31.19
C PHE A 193 6.05 -0.56 -32.60
N SER A 194 5.72 -1.53 -33.46
CA SER A 194 6.01 -1.45 -34.89
C SER A 194 4.98 -0.57 -35.60
N PRO A 195 5.40 0.44 -36.41
CA PRO A 195 4.48 1.26 -37.21
C PRO A 195 3.59 0.45 -38.16
N ASP A 196 4.08 -0.67 -38.68
CA ASP A 196 3.34 -1.54 -39.61
C ASP A 196 2.11 -2.20 -38.95
N ARG A 197 2.09 -2.26 -37.61
CA ARG A 197 1.02 -2.87 -36.80
C ARG A 197 0.04 -1.82 -36.23
N LEU A 198 0.16 -0.56 -36.62
CA LEU A 198 -0.59 0.55 -36.02
C LEU A 198 -2.12 0.39 -36.13
N ASP A 199 -2.62 -0.17 -37.25
CA ASP A 199 -4.06 -0.44 -37.41
C ASP A 199 -4.54 -1.55 -36.48
N TRP A 200 -3.72 -2.56 -36.22
CA TRP A 200 -4.04 -3.61 -35.24
C TRP A 200 -4.14 -3.03 -33.82
N TYR A 201 -3.21 -2.15 -33.43
CA TYR A 201 -3.28 -1.46 -32.13
C TYR A 201 -4.55 -0.61 -32.00
N LYS A 202 -4.92 0.12 -33.05
CA LYS A 202 -6.16 0.91 -33.08
C LYS A 202 -7.41 0.04 -32.94
N ASN A 203 -7.45 -1.08 -33.65
CA ASN A 203 -8.55 -2.04 -33.57
C ASN A 203 -8.71 -2.66 -32.16
N LYS A 204 -7.62 -2.72 -31.39
CA LYS A 204 -7.63 -3.15 -29.98
C LYS A 204 -8.05 -2.05 -29.00
N GLY A 205 -8.31 -0.83 -29.48
CA GLY A 205 -8.78 0.29 -28.68
C GLY A 205 -7.71 1.35 -28.34
N CYS A 206 -6.51 1.23 -28.90
CA CYS A 206 -5.51 2.30 -28.84
C CYS A 206 -5.90 3.45 -29.78
N PHE A 207 -5.27 4.61 -29.60
CA PHE A 207 -5.39 5.73 -30.51
C PHE A 207 -4.03 6.40 -30.72
N THR A 208 -3.91 7.20 -31.76
CA THR A 208 -2.66 7.84 -32.13
C THR A 208 -2.81 9.34 -32.25
N GLU A 209 -1.78 10.08 -31.86
CA GLU A 209 -1.66 11.51 -32.11
C GLU A 209 -0.30 11.84 -32.70
N ILE A 210 -0.24 12.88 -33.52
CA ILE A 210 1.03 13.42 -34.03
C ILE A 210 1.45 14.54 -33.10
N ILE A 211 2.52 14.32 -32.33
CA ILE A 211 3.06 15.28 -31.38
C ILE A 211 4.53 15.49 -31.69
N ARG A 212 4.94 16.75 -31.92
CA ARG A 212 6.31 17.10 -32.35
C ARG A 212 6.76 16.28 -33.56
N TYR A 213 5.92 16.23 -34.59
CA TYR A 213 6.18 15.53 -35.86
C TYR A 213 6.39 14.02 -35.72
N ARG A 214 5.95 13.40 -34.62
CA ARG A 214 6.03 11.95 -34.40
C ARG A 214 4.66 11.38 -34.07
N THR A 215 4.32 10.27 -34.72
CA THR A 215 3.17 9.45 -34.35
C THR A 215 3.44 8.78 -33.01
N ARG A 216 2.59 9.05 -32.02
CA ARG A 216 2.63 8.43 -30.70
C ARG A 216 1.37 7.61 -30.49
N LEU A 217 1.51 6.47 -29.83
CA LEU A 217 0.44 5.51 -29.59
C LEU A 217 0.02 5.56 -28.13
N PHE A 218 -1.27 5.63 -27.87
CA PHE A 218 -1.84 5.81 -26.54
C PHE A 218 -2.95 4.81 -26.25
N VAL A 219 -3.11 4.49 -24.96
CA VAL A 219 -4.22 3.71 -24.43
C VAL A 219 -5.11 4.64 -23.60
N PRO A 220 -6.43 4.67 -23.82
CA PRO A 220 -7.33 5.44 -22.96
C PRO A 220 -7.27 4.93 -21.52
N VAL A 221 -6.99 5.81 -20.56
CA VAL A 221 -6.83 5.42 -19.14
C VAL A 221 -8.07 4.68 -18.63
N SER A 222 -9.27 5.15 -18.98
CA SER A 222 -10.55 4.53 -18.60
C SER A 222 -10.77 3.13 -19.17
N ARG A 223 -10.01 2.72 -20.19
CA ARG A 223 -10.12 1.40 -20.82
C ARG A 223 -8.83 0.58 -20.71
N ALA A 224 -7.85 1.05 -19.94
CA ALA A 224 -6.55 0.40 -19.85
C ALA A 224 -6.64 -1.06 -19.37
N SER A 225 -7.52 -1.32 -18.40
CA SER A 225 -7.74 -2.66 -17.82
C SER A 225 -8.31 -3.68 -18.81
N SER A 226 -8.86 -3.27 -19.95
CA SER A 226 -9.33 -4.17 -21.01
C SER A 226 -8.42 -4.15 -22.24
N VAL A 227 -7.88 -2.98 -22.62
CA VAL A 227 -7.01 -2.85 -23.79
C VAL A 227 -5.66 -3.55 -23.55
N LEU A 228 -5.00 -3.32 -22.41
CA LEU A 228 -3.67 -3.88 -22.16
C LEU A 228 -3.66 -5.42 -22.15
N PRO A 229 -4.62 -6.13 -21.53
CA PRO A 229 -4.75 -7.58 -21.70
C PRO A 229 -4.99 -8.00 -23.16
N ALA A 230 -5.81 -7.27 -23.91
CA ALA A 230 -6.11 -7.60 -25.30
C ALA A 230 -4.91 -7.42 -26.24
N LEU A 231 -3.92 -6.64 -25.84
CA LEU A 231 -2.62 -6.51 -26.50
C LEU A 231 -1.63 -7.61 -26.10
N ALA A 232 -1.75 -8.15 -24.89
CA ALA A 232 -0.87 -9.18 -24.34
C ALA A 232 -1.29 -10.62 -24.68
N ALA A 233 -2.54 -10.80 -25.11
CA ALA A 233 -3.10 -12.07 -25.60
C ALA A 233 -2.71 -12.32 -27.06
#